data_AF-A0A5C6YFS8-F1
#
_entry.id   AF-A0A5C6YFS8-F1
#
_cell.length_a   1.000
_cell.length_b   1.000
_cell.length_c   1.000
_cell.angle_alpha   90.00
_cell.angle_beta   90.00
_cell.angle_gamma   90.00
#
_symmetry.space_group_name_H-M   'P 1'
#
loop_
_entity.id
_entity.type
_entity.pdbx_description
1 polymer ?
#
loop_
_entity_poly.entity_id
_entity_poly.type
_entity_poly.pdbx_seq_one_letter_code
_entity_poly.pdbx_strand_id
1 'polypeptide(L)'
;MKKITLNSAKHRNKNVLTIRFKYDTEIKEHIKKLENTLWSQTLRCFYMELSLDNLRIVFKHLKDQNWSVHYLELQPFIDKSKIEEKRNSHLIPKVPDAYEIELQKFRKWLLQKRFSKNTVNTYLDVTTTYIKYALLKRADIFSTKIVEAFSYDYIFVPNKSVSYQNQFISG
;
A
#
# COMPACT_ATOMS: atom_id res chain seq x y z
N MET A 1 -16.44 -30.33 -7.20
CA MET A 1 -16.15 -28.95 -6.76
C MET A 1 -14.95 -28.42 -7.52
N LYS A 2 -15.08 -27.25 -8.16
CA LYS A 2 -13.98 -26.62 -8.88
C LYS A 2 -13.02 -25.98 -7.87
N LYS A 3 -11.71 -26.23 -8.02
CA LYS A 3 -10.67 -25.77 -7.09
C LYS A 3 -9.80 -24.71 -7.76
N ILE A 4 -9.62 -23.58 -7.09
CA ILE A 4 -8.80 -22.46 -7.54
C ILE A 4 -7.75 -22.21 -6.45
N THR A 5 -6.51 -22.05 -6.87
CA THR A 5 -5.36 -21.81 -6.00
C THR A 5 -4.81 -20.42 -6.29
N LEU A 6 -4.78 -19.58 -5.26
CA LEU A 6 -4.25 -18.21 -5.29
C LEU A 6 -2.92 -18.17 -4.54
N ASN A 7 -1.84 -17.85 -5.26
CA ASN A 7 -0.49 -17.77 -4.69
C ASN A 7 0.19 -16.47 -5.10
N SER A 8 1.17 -16.01 -4.31
CA SER A 8 2.09 -14.93 -4.70
C SER A 8 3.29 -15.49 -5.47
N ALA A 9 3.66 -14.86 -6.58
CA ALA A 9 4.88 -15.18 -7.32
C ALA A 9 5.65 -13.91 -7.71
N LYS A 10 6.91 -14.06 -8.10
CA LYS A 10 7.67 -12.97 -8.76
C LYS A 10 7.62 -13.15 -10.26
N HIS A 11 7.22 -12.12 -10.99
CA HIS A 11 7.20 -12.10 -12.45
C HIS A 11 7.64 -10.72 -12.95
N ARG A 12 8.63 -10.68 -13.85
CA ARG A 12 9.19 -9.42 -14.40
C ARG A 12 9.61 -8.43 -13.30
N ASN A 13 10.27 -8.93 -12.25
CA ASN A 13 10.70 -8.16 -11.07
C ASN A 13 9.57 -7.49 -10.26
N LYS A 14 8.31 -7.89 -10.46
CA LYS A 14 7.16 -7.47 -9.66
C LYS A 14 6.55 -8.66 -8.92
N ASN A 15 5.98 -8.41 -7.74
CA ASN A 15 5.18 -9.40 -7.05
C ASN A 15 3.80 -9.46 -7.71
N VAL A 16 3.36 -10.66 -8.07
CA VAL A 16 2.11 -10.90 -8.77
C VAL A 16 1.24 -11.90 -8.02
N LEU A 17 -0.07 -11.67 -8.04
CA LEU A 17 -1.07 -12.64 -7.64
C LEU A 17 -1.28 -13.62 -8.80
N THR A 18 -1.10 -14.91 -8.57
CA THR A 18 -1.31 -15.96 -9.57
C THR A 18 -2.58 -16.71 -9.28
N ILE A 19 -3.37 -16.96 -10.32
CA ILE A 19 -4.65 -17.68 -10.26
C ILE A 19 -4.50 -18.98 -11.03
N ARG A 20 -4.37 -20.10 -10.31
CA ARG A 20 -4.21 -21.44 -10.87
C ARG A 20 -5.47 -22.25 -10.68
N PHE A 21 -5.90 -22.97 -11.72
CA PHE A 21 -7.05 -23.86 -11.69
C PHE A 21 -6.85 -24.95 -12.73
N LYS A 22 -7.53 -26.10 -12.56
CA LYS A 22 -7.60 -27.12 -13.62
C LYS A 22 -8.40 -26.55 -14.80
N TYR A 23 -8.03 -26.91 -16.03
CA TYR A 23 -8.68 -26.36 -17.23
C TYR A 23 -10.20 -26.49 -17.16
N ASP A 24 -10.86 -25.34 -17.12
CA ASP A 24 -12.32 -25.22 -16.98
C ASP A 24 -12.74 -23.95 -17.73
N THR A 25 -13.68 -24.10 -18.67
CA THR A 25 -14.10 -23.02 -19.57
C THR A 25 -14.84 -21.92 -18.82
N GLU A 26 -15.67 -22.27 -17.84
CA GLU A 26 -16.41 -21.30 -17.03
C GLU A 26 -15.47 -20.45 -16.18
N ILE A 27 -14.49 -21.08 -15.50
CA ILE A 27 -13.52 -20.33 -14.68
C ILE A 27 -12.68 -19.40 -15.56
N LYS A 28 -12.27 -19.88 -16.74
CA LYS A 28 -11.48 -19.08 -17.69
C LYS A 28 -12.26 -17.87 -18.19
N GLU A 29 -13.52 -18.03 -18.57
CA GLU A 29 -14.36 -16.91 -19.01
C GLU A 29 -14.63 -15.93 -17.87
N HIS A 30 -14.84 -16.42 -16.66
CA HIS A 30 -15.08 -15.58 -15.49
C HIS A 30 -13.85 -14.77 -15.08
N ILE A 31 -12.66 -15.39 -15.08
CA ILE A 31 -11.40 -14.69 -14.80
C ILE A 31 -11.09 -13.67 -15.89
N LYS A 32 -11.45 -13.93 -17.16
CA LYS A 32 -11.27 -12.95 -18.24
C LYS A 32 -12.14 -11.70 -18.09
N LYS A 33 -13.23 -11.75 -17.32
CA LYS A 33 -14.05 -10.56 -17.01
C LYS A 33 -13.38 -9.62 -16.01
N LEU A 34 -12.36 -10.07 -15.30
CA LEU A 34 -11.60 -9.23 -14.36
C LEU A 34 -10.72 -8.24 -15.13
N GLU A 35 -10.97 -6.94 -14.91
CA GLU A 35 -10.04 -5.90 -15.33
C GLU A 35 -8.65 -6.12 -14.68
N ASN A 36 -7.58 -5.82 -15.42
CA ASN A 36 -6.18 -6.01 -15.00
C ASN A 36 -5.69 -7.46 -14.88
N THR A 37 -6.38 -8.43 -15.47
CA THR A 37 -5.90 -9.82 -15.50
C THR A 37 -5.12 -10.11 -16.78
N LEU A 38 -3.90 -10.64 -16.63
CA LEU A 38 -3.00 -10.97 -17.72
C LEU A 38 -2.72 -12.47 -17.75
N TRP A 39 -2.54 -13.03 -18.96
CA TRP A 39 -2.04 -14.39 -19.11
C TRP A 39 -0.51 -14.40 -19.14
N SER A 40 0.13 -15.24 -18.33
CA SER A 40 1.58 -15.49 -18.41
C SER A 40 1.84 -16.81 -19.12
N GLN A 41 2.61 -16.76 -20.21
CA GLN A 41 3.08 -17.98 -20.89
C GLN A 41 4.05 -18.78 -20.01
N THR A 42 4.90 -18.09 -19.25
CA THR A 42 5.92 -18.71 -18.39
C THR A 42 5.31 -19.40 -17.17
N LEU A 43 4.32 -18.76 -16.53
CA LEU A 43 3.63 -19.32 -15.36
C LEU A 43 2.43 -20.21 -15.74
N ARG A 44 2.04 -20.21 -17.02
CA ARG A 44 0.87 -20.91 -17.58
C ARG A 44 -0.40 -20.67 -16.77
N CYS A 45 -0.56 -19.45 -16.28
CA CYS A 45 -1.69 -19.05 -15.46
C CYS A 45 -2.05 -17.59 -15.67
N PHE A 46 -3.24 -17.22 -15.22
CA PHE A 46 -3.64 -15.83 -15.13
C PHE A 46 -2.98 -15.19 -13.91
N TYR A 47 -2.55 -13.94 -14.05
CA TYR A 47 -1.93 -13.19 -12.98
C TYR A 47 -2.35 -11.72 -12.99
N MET A 48 -2.18 -11.10 -11.83
CA MET A 48 -2.47 -9.69 -11.57
C MET A 48 -1.33 -9.09 -10.76
N GLU A 49 -1.22 -7.77 -10.69
CA GLU A 49 -0.35 -7.15 -9.70
C GLU A 49 -0.80 -7.52 -8.28
N LEU A 50 0.14 -7.87 -7.40
CA LEU A 50 -0.20 -8.25 -6.04
C LEU A 50 -0.57 -7.00 -5.22
N SER A 51 -1.86 -6.79 -5.00
CA SER A 51 -2.41 -5.75 -4.12
C SER A 51 -3.59 -6.28 -3.33
N LEU A 52 -3.91 -5.63 -2.20
CA LEU A 52 -5.11 -5.96 -1.43
C LEU A 52 -6.40 -5.72 -2.24
N ASP A 53 -6.42 -4.68 -3.08
CA ASP A 53 -7.58 -4.36 -3.90
C ASP A 53 -7.81 -5.44 -4.96
N ASN A 54 -6.75 -5.88 -5.66
CA ASN A 54 -6.85 -6.98 -6.62
C ASN A 54 -7.26 -8.28 -5.93
N LEU A 55 -6.75 -8.56 -4.72
CA LEU A 55 -7.21 -9.69 -3.93
C LEU A 55 -8.70 -9.59 -3.59
N ARG A 56 -9.18 -8.43 -3.12
CA ARG A 56 -10.61 -8.19 -2.82
C ARG A 56 -11.48 -8.41 -4.05
N ILE A 57 -11.06 -7.90 -5.20
CA ILE A 57 -11.76 -8.06 -6.48
C ILE A 57 -11.84 -9.55 -6.84
N VAL A 58 -10.71 -10.27 -6.81
CA VAL A 58 -10.67 -11.72 -7.10
C VAL A 58 -11.55 -12.49 -6.13
N PHE A 59 -11.41 -12.26 -4.82
CA PHE A 59 -12.24 -12.95 -3.82
C PHE A 59 -13.72 -12.71 -4.04
N LYS A 60 -14.14 -11.47 -4.33
CA LYS A 60 -15.53 -11.14 -4.63
C LYS A 60 -16.03 -11.92 -5.86
N HIS A 61 -15.27 -11.89 -6.96
CA HIS A 61 -15.63 -12.59 -8.18
C HIS A 61 -15.72 -14.11 -8.03
N LEU A 62 -14.84 -14.72 -7.22
CA LEU A 62 -14.83 -16.17 -7.01
C LEU A 62 -15.88 -16.63 -5.98
N LYS A 63 -16.29 -15.75 -5.06
CA LYS A 63 -17.28 -16.06 -4.01
C LYS A 63 -18.68 -16.29 -4.58
N ASP A 64 -19.03 -15.60 -5.66
CA ASP A 64 -20.37 -15.66 -6.27
C ASP A 64 -20.70 -17.03 -6.91
N GLN A 65 -19.72 -17.92 -7.10
CA GLN A 65 -19.87 -19.15 -7.90
C GLN A 65 -19.66 -20.46 -7.10
N ASN A 66 -19.64 -20.41 -5.76
CA ASN A 66 -19.48 -21.57 -4.88
C ASN A 66 -18.20 -22.41 -5.17
N TRP A 67 -17.11 -21.74 -5.59
CA TRP A 67 -15.82 -22.39 -5.87
C TRP A 67 -14.93 -22.46 -4.62
N SER A 68 -14.15 -23.55 -4.49
CA SER A 68 -13.20 -23.70 -3.40
C SER A 68 -11.92 -22.94 -3.72
N VAL A 69 -11.69 -21.82 -3.04
CA VAL A 69 -10.50 -20.96 -3.21
C VAL A 69 -9.49 -21.27 -2.11
N HIS A 70 -8.31 -21.78 -2.50
CA HIS A 70 -7.17 -22.01 -1.62
C HIS A 70 -6.21 -20.82 -1.71
N TYR A 71 -5.94 -20.15 -0.58
CA TYR A 71 -5.10 -18.95 -0.52
C TYR A 71 -4.15 -18.91 0.70
N LEU A 72 -3.83 -20.09 1.26
CA LEU A 72 -3.00 -20.22 2.48
C LEU A 72 -1.66 -19.49 2.38
N GLU A 73 -1.00 -19.56 1.22
CA GLU A 73 0.28 -18.88 0.96
C GLU A 73 0.17 -17.34 0.98
N LEU A 74 -1.05 -16.80 0.84
CA LEU A 74 -1.31 -15.36 0.84
C LEU A 74 -1.71 -14.82 2.22
N GLN A 75 -2.01 -15.66 3.21
CA GLN A 75 -2.41 -15.18 4.54
C GLN A 75 -1.37 -14.25 5.19
N PRO A 76 -0.06 -14.57 5.20
CA PRO A 76 0.93 -13.67 5.76
C PRO A 76 0.96 -12.28 5.10
N PHE A 77 0.72 -12.23 3.79
CA PHE A 77 0.59 -10.98 3.04
C PHE A 77 -0.67 -10.22 3.47
N ILE A 78 -1.82 -10.90 3.50
CA ILE A 78 -3.10 -10.30 3.88
C ILE A 78 -3.05 -9.71 5.28
N ASP A 79 -2.52 -10.45 6.26
CA ASP A 79 -2.47 -10.02 7.65
C ASP A 79 -1.54 -8.82 7.81
N LYS A 80 -0.35 -8.87 7.20
CA LYS A 80 0.59 -7.76 7.20
C LYS A 80 -0.04 -6.51 6.56
N SER A 81 -0.67 -6.65 5.40
CA SER A 81 -1.27 -5.53 4.70
C SER A 81 -2.49 -4.96 5.42
N LYS A 82 -3.30 -5.77 6.12
CA LYS A 82 -4.39 -5.27 6.98
C LYS A 82 -3.87 -4.48 8.17
N ILE A 83 -2.79 -4.95 8.81
CA ILE A 83 -2.14 -4.21 9.90
C ILE A 83 -1.63 -2.86 9.38
N GLU A 84 -1.05 -2.84 8.18
CA GLU A 84 -0.56 -1.63 7.54
C GLU A 84 -1.67 -0.67 7.13
N GLU A 85 -2.78 -1.16 6.53
CA GLU A 85 -3.98 -0.35 6.26
C GLU A 85 -4.54 0.27 7.54
N LYS A 86 -4.61 -0.50 8.64
CA LYS A 86 -5.08 0.02 9.94
C LYS A 86 -4.16 1.12 10.47
N ARG A 87 -2.84 0.89 10.43
CA ARG A 87 -1.83 1.87 10.87
C ARG A 87 -1.87 3.16 10.05
N ASN A 88 -2.10 3.04 8.74
CA ASN A 88 -2.11 4.16 7.80
C ASN A 88 -3.51 4.72 7.53
N SER A 89 -4.54 4.26 8.25
CA SER A 89 -5.92 4.73 8.09
C SER A 89 -6.09 6.24 8.32
N HIS A 90 -5.14 6.84 9.05
CA HIS A 90 -5.09 8.29 9.31
C HIS A 90 -4.26 9.07 8.27
N LEU A 91 -3.85 8.45 7.16
CA LEU A 91 -3.06 9.07 6.09
C LEU A 91 -3.76 8.90 4.74
N ILE A 92 -3.69 9.91 3.87
CA ILE A 92 -4.03 9.70 2.45
C ILE A 92 -2.96 8.82 1.76
N PRO A 93 -3.34 8.00 0.77
CA PRO A 93 -2.40 7.08 0.11
C PRO A 93 -1.32 7.83 -0.69
N LYS A 94 -1.71 8.85 -1.45
CA LYS A 94 -0.81 9.69 -2.26
C LYS A 94 -1.07 11.17 -1.98
N VAL A 95 0.00 11.96 -1.93
CA VAL A 95 -0.07 13.42 -1.85
C VAL A 95 -0.41 13.99 -3.23
N PRO A 96 -1.20 15.08 -3.33
CA PRO A 96 -1.44 15.76 -4.60
C PRO A 96 -0.15 16.28 -5.24
N ASP A 97 -0.12 16.35 -6.58
CA ASP A 97 1.08 16.70 -7.35
C ASP A 97 1.67 18.08 -6.98
N ALA A 98 0.82 19.02 -6.55
CA ALA A 98 1.26 20.33 -6.05
C ALA A 98 2.21 20.21 -4.84
N TYR A 99 1.88 19.36 -3.87
CA TYR A 99 2.75 19.10 -2.71
C TYR A 99 3.96 18.25 -3.08
N GLU A 100 3.84 17.40 -4.11
CA GLU A 100 4.96 16.61 -4.63
C GLU A 100 6.07 17.54 -5.18
N ILE A 101 5.69 18.62 -5.87
CA ILE A 101 6.61 19.66 -6.32
C ILE A 101 7.28 20.38 -5.14
N GLU A 102 6.50 20.77 -4.11
CA GLU A 102 7.05 21.44 -2.92
C GLU A 102 8.00 20.53 -2.13
N LEU A 103 7.68 19.24 -2.00
CA LEU A 103 8.58 18.24 -1.39
C LEU A 103 9.89 18.09 -2.18
N GLN A 104 9.87 18.20 -3.51
CA GLN A 104 11.11 18.20 -4.31
C GLN A 104 11.94 19.47 -4.08
N LYS A 105 11.30 20.64 -3.92
CA LYS A 105 12.02 21.88 -3.54
C LYS A 105 12.64 21.73 -2.16
N PHE A 106 11.89 21.20 -1.19
CA PHE A 106 12.39 20.93 0.16
C PHE A 106 13.57 19.95 0.16
N ARG A 107 13.50 18.87 -0.62
CA ARG A 107 14.61 17.93 -0.84
C ARG A 107 15.87 18.65 -1.32
N LYS A 108 15.75 19.50 -2.35
CA LYS A 108 16.87 20.27 -2.90
C LYS A 108 17.46 21.22 -1.86
N TRP A 109 16.61 21.90 -1.09
CA TRP A 109 17.03 22.79 -0.02
C TRP A 109 17.85 22.07 1.06
N LEU A 110 17.41 20.89 1.50
CA LEU A 110 18.16 20.07 2.47
C LEU A 110 19.53 19.63 1.93
N LEU A 111 19.60 19.25 0.65
CA LEU A 111 20.87 18.89 0.01
C LEU A 111 21.82 20.10 -0.09
N GLN A 112 21.30 21.30 -0.39
CA GLN A 112 22.09 22.53 -0.39
C GLN A 112 22.67 22.86 0.98
N LYS A 113 21.93 22.56 2.05
CA LYS A 113 22.39 22.65 3.44
C LYS A 113 23.40 21.56 3.83
N ARG A 114 23.81 20.71 2.88
CA ARG A 114 24.77 19.61 3.05
C ARG A 114 24.36 18.57 4.09
N PHE A 115 23.06 18.40 4.31
CA PHE A 115 22.56 17.27 5.10
C PHE A 115 22.91 15.95 4.42
N SER A 116 23.18 14.93 5.23
CA SER A 116 23.44 13.57 4.74
C SER A 116 22.23 13.04 3.97
N LYS A 117 22.45 12.13 3.02
CA LYS A 117 21.35 11.47 2.27
C LYS A 117 20.31 10.82 3.21
N ASN A 118 20.76 10.27 4.33
CA ASN A 118 19.88 9.65 5.31
C ASN A 118 19.01 10.70 6.03
N THR A 119 19.60 11.82 6.43
CA THR A 119 18.87 12.93 7.04
C THR A 119 17.84 13.50 6.05
N VAL A 120 18.24 13.74 4.80
CA VAL A 120 17.32 14.24 3.75
C VAL A 120 16.14 13.29 3.55
N ASN A 121 16.39 11.99 3.48
CA ASN A 121 15.32 11.00 3.33
C ASN A 121 14.41 10.95 4.56
N THR A 122 14.98 11.03 5.77
CA THR A 122 14.21 11.02 7.02
C THR A 122 13.29 12.24 7.08
N TYR A 123 13.83 13.44 6.82
CA TYR A 123 13.07 14.68 6.87
C TYR A 123 11.97 14.68 5.81
N LEU A 124 12.27 14.22 4.59
CA LEU A 124 11.23 14.07 3.58
C LEU A 124 10.13 13.09 4.00
N ASP A 125 10.48 11.96 4.60
CA ASP A 125 9.50 10.96 5.01
C ASP A 125 8.56 11.49 6.10
N VAL A 126 9.12 12.14 7.14
CA VAL A 126 8.31 12.71 8.23
C VAL A 126 7.43 13.85 7.74
N THR A 127 7.97 14.78 6.91
CA THR A 127 7.19 15.88 6.34
C THR A 127 6.09 15.36 5.40
N THR A 128 6.41 14.38 4.55
CA THR A 128 5.42 13.76 3.65
C THR A 128 4.31 13.09 4.44
N THR A 129 4.65 12.37 5.51
CA THR A 129 3.68 11.70 6.39
C THR A 129 2.77 12.70 7.08
N TYR A 130 3.33 13.81 7.58
CA TYR A 130 2.55 14.88 8.19
C TYR A 130 1.59 15.55 7.19
N ILE A 131 2.05 15.88 5.99
CA ILE A 131 1.19 16.45 4.94
C ILE A 131 0.04 15.49 4.60
N LYS A 132 0.32 14.18 4.48
CA LYS A 132 -0.72 13.18 4.24
C LYS A 132 -1.80 13.16 5.33
N TYR A 133 -1.40 13.29 6.58
CA TYR A 133 -2.32 13.36 7.72
C TYR A 133 -3.17 14.64 7.68
N ALA A 134 -2.52 15.80 7.55
CA ALA A 134 -3.20 17.09 7.57
C ALA A 134 -4.21 17.23 6.42
N LEU A 135 -3.85 16.75 5.22
CA LEU A 135 -4.74 16.71 4.06
C LEU A 135 -5.94 15.77 4.27
N LEU A 136 -5.75 14.60 4.89
CA LEU A 136 -6.86 13.70 5.23
C LEU A 136 -7.87 14.41 6.14
N LYS A 137 -7.36 15.18 7.12
CA LYS A 137 -8.17 15.92 8.09
C LYS A 137 -8.75 17.23 7.50
N ARG A 138 -8.44 17.57 6.24
CA ARG A 138 -8.84 18.81 5.57
C ARG A 138 -8.48 20.06 6.41
N ALA A 139 -7.36 20.00 7.10
CA ALA A 139 -6.90 21.05 8.00
C ALA A 139 -5.78 21.87 7.35
N ASP A 140 -5.60 23.09 7.86
CA ASP A 140 -4.42 23.87 7.55
C ASP A 140 -3.16 23.18 8.10
N ILE A 141 -2.22 22.91 7.21
CA ILE A 141 -0.96 22.20 7.47
C ILE A 141 -0.07 22.99 8.45
N PHE A 142 -0.27 24.30 8.62
CA PHE A 142 0.50 25.11 9.57
C PHE A 142 -0.19 25.32 10.93
N SER A 143 -1.37 24.72 11.13
CA SER A 143 -2.13 24.88 12.38
C SER A 143 -1.47 24.13 13.55
N THR A 144 -1.23 24.82 14.67
CA THR A 144 -0.75 24.18 15.91
C THR A 144 -1.65 23.02 16.35
N LYS A 145 -2.97 23.19 16.20
CA LYS A 145 -3.95 22.16 16.56
C LYS A 145 -3.77 20.88 15.75
N ILE A 146 -3.41 20.98 14.46
CA ILE A 146 -3.23 19.77 13.63
C ILE A 146 -1.89 19.09 13.94
N VAL A 147 -0.86 19.84 14.33
CA VAL A 147 0.43 19.29 14.81
C VAL A 147 0.25 18.50 16.10
N GLU A 148 -0.52 19.05 17.05
CA GLU A 148 -0.86 18.37 18.30
C GLU A 148 -1.68 17.11 18.05
N ALA A 149 -2.72 17.20 17.21
CA ALA A 149 -3.54 16.06 16.82
C ALA A 149 -2.72 14.97 16.12
N PHE A 150 -1.78 15.35 15.24
CA PHE A 150 -0.87 14.41 14.59
C PHE A 150 0.02 13.69 15.61
N SER A 151 0.61 14.45 16.54
CA SER A 151 1.47 13.88 17.58
C SER A 151 0.71 12.89 18.47
N TYR A 152 -0.55 13.18 18.80
CA TYR A 152 -1.40 12.26 19.56
C TYR A 152 -1.81 11.04 18.73
N ASP A 153 -2.49 11.24 17.59
CA ASP A 153 -3.09 10.19 16.77
C ASP A 153 -2.04 9.25 16.14
N TYR A 154 -0.94 9.82 15.64
CA TYR A 154 0.02 9.09 14.82
C TYR A 154 1.26 8.62 15.59
N ILE A 155 1.64 9.29 16.68
CA ILE A 155 2.84 8.94 17.45
C ILE A 155 2.46 8.28 18.78
N PHE A 156 1.64 8.95 19.60
CA PHE A 156 1.33 8.50 20.95
C PHE A 156 0.40 7.28 20.98
N VAL A 157 -0.77 7.36 20.34
CA VAL A 157 -1.77 6.27 20.32
C VAL A 157 -1.18 4.95 19.79
N PRO A 158 -0.38 4.94 18.70
CA PRO A 158 0.25 3.71 18.22
C PRO A 158 1.49 3.29 19.02
N ASN A 159 1.81 3.99 20.12
CA ASN A 159 2.98 3.78 20.98
C ASN A 159 4.30 3.73 20.20
N LYS A 160 4.52 4.72 19.32
CA LYS A 160 5.76 4.82 18.55
C LYS A 160 6.92 5.22 19.46
N SER A 161 8.14 4.81 19.09
CA SER A 161 9.31 5.05 19.93
C SER A 161 9.63 6.55 20.04
N VAL A 162 10.23 6.94 21.17
CA VAL A 162 10.69 8.32 21.41
C VAL A 162 11.67 8.79 20.32
N SER A 163 12.55 7.90 19.85
CA SER A 163 13.46 8.22 18.74
C SER A 163 12.71 8.56 17.45
N TYR A 164 11.64 7.80 17.14
CA TYR A 164 10.78 8.09 16.00
C TYR A 164 10.03 9.41 16.17
N GLN A 165 9.51 9.70 17.37
CA GLN A 165 8.89 11.00 17.67
C GLN A 165 9.87 12.17 17.44
N ASN A 166 11.11 12.03 17.91
CA ASN A 166 12.12 13.07 17.74
C ASN A 166 12.44 13.35 16.27
N GLN A 167 12.33 12.34 15.39
CA GLN A 167 12.48 12.57 13.95
C GLN A 167 11.40 13.51 13.40
N PHE A 168 10.14 13.38 13.85
CA PHE A 168 9.05 14.28 13.45
C PHE A 168 9.14 15.67 14.04
N ILE A 169 9.75 15.82 15.22
CA ILE A 169 9.96 17.13 15.84
C ILE A 169 11.14 17.87 15.18
N SER A 170 12.20 17.13 14.85
CA SER A 170 13.44 17.71 14.30
C SER A 170 13.41 17.98 12.81
N GLY A 171 12.64 17.20 12.03
CA GLY A 171 12.62 17.22 10.57
C GLY A 171 11.49 18.03 9.99
#